data_AF-L8GD70-F1
#
_entry.id   AF-L8GD70-F1
#
_cell.length_a   1.000
_cell.length_b   1.000
_cell.length_c   1.000
_cell.angle_alpha   90.00
_cell.angle_beta   90.00
_cell.angle_gamma   90.00
#
_symmetry.space_group_name_H-M   'P 1'
#
loop_
_entity.id
_entity.type
_entity.pdbx_description
1 polymer ?
#
loop_
_entity_poly.entity_id
_entity_poly.type
_entity_poly.pdbx_seq_one_letter_code
_entity_poly.pdbx_strand_id
1 'polypeptide(L)'
;MPIPTPARALSVTFRVLCLRCLRAKARGVPAHDCVWSASSSKCEYCTVQHSTCVPLPWFLDEEYRALVAAETTIPVVAADVTAAASEANWVALVAAQSVPKFSSVTERDSYEELRATRAAIEAGMGQIWSSLHRLRTEQGSVPALLGEVVAALGRLPAIAVAATVPDRTGGRRKRGEEEGTIGAGYGEGENGE
;
A
#
# COMPACT_ATOMS: atom_id res chain seq x y z
N MET A 1 -13.89 -30.14 -8.88
CA MET A 1 -14.70 -28.90 -8.81
C MET A 1 -13.80 -27.75 -9.22
N PRO A 2 -14.20 -26.93 -10.21
CA PRO A 2 -13.39 -25.79 -10.63
C PRO A 2 -13.39 -24.72 -9.54
N ILE A 3 -12.21 -24.12 -9.32
CA ILE A 3 -11.98 -23.01 -8.39
C ILE A 3 -12.96 -21.88 -8.73
N PRO A 4 -13.72 -21.33 -7.77
CA PRO A 4 -14.66 -20.27 -8.05
C PRO A 4 -13.92 -19.03 -8.56
N THR A 5 -14.34 -18.56 -9.72
CA THR A 5 -13.99 -17.24 -10.23
C THR A 5 -14.37 -16.19 -9.19
N PRO A 6 -13.46 -15.29 -8.78
CA PRO A 6 -13.79 -14.24 -7.81
C PRO A 6 -15.01 -13.45 -8.30
N ALA A 7 -15.86 -13.03 -7.36
CA ALA A 7 -17.08 -12.30 -7.67
C ALA A 7 -16.75 -11.12 -8.60
N ARG A 8 -17.30 -11.15 -9.83
CA ARG A 8 -17.07 -10.28 -11.02
C ARG A 8 -16.16 -10.83 -12.14
N ALA A 9 -15.53 -12.00 -12.02
CA ALA A 9 -14.68 -12.53 -13.08
C ALA A 9 -15.46 -13.33 -14.14
N LEU A 10 -16.15 -12.62 -15.03
CA LEU A 10 -16.44 -13.03 -16.41
C LEU A 10 -16.50 -11.76 -17.28
N SER A 11 -15.36 -11.22 -17.70
CA SER A 11 -15.39 -10.04 -18.60
C SER A 11 -14.16 -9.93 -19.49
N VAL A 12 -13.81 -10.95 -20.27
CA VAL A 12 -12.75 -10.90 -21.30
C VAL A 12 -11.31 -10.75 -20.76
N THR A 13 -11.08 -9.99 -19.68
CA THR A 13 -9.77 -9.66 -19.08
C THR A 13 -9.03 -10.85 -18.49
N PHE A 14 -9.73 -11.94 -18.17
CA PHE A 14 -9.15 -13.17 -17.63
C PHE A 14 -9.07 -14.32 -18.66
N ARG A 15 -9.50 -14.08 -19.91
CA ARG A 15 -9.43 -15.05 -21.02
C ARG A 15 -8.16 -14.88 -21.84
N VAL A 16 -7.02 -14.74 -21.16
CA VAL A 16 -5.75 -14.41 -21.82
C VAL A 16 -4.91 -15.64 -22.14
N LEU A 17 -4.94 -16.66 -21.28
CA LEU A 17 -4.29 -17.96 -21.50
C LEU A 17 -4.95 -19.04 -20.60
N CYS A 18 -4.80 -20.32 -20.95
CA CYS A 18 -5.25 -21.45 -20.12
C CYS A 18 -4.06 -22.29 -19.68
N LEU A 19 -4.25 -23.07 -18.62
CA LEU A 19 -3.20 -23.97 -18.11
C LEU A 19 -2.69 -24.97 -19.17
N ARG A 20 -3.54 -25.41 -20.11
CA ARG A 20 -3.12 -26.33 -21.18
C ARG A 20 -2.20 -25.63 -22.19
N CYS A 21 -2.55 -24.40 -22.57
CA CYS A 21 -1.74 -23.55 -23.42
C CYS A 21 -0.42 -23.14 -22.77
N LEU A 22 -0.46 -22.77 -21.49
CA LEU A 22 0.73 -22.46 -20.72
C LEU A 22 1.71 -23.64 -20.72
N ARG A 23 1.22 -24.86 -20.45
CA ARG A 23 2.02 -26.08 -20.51
C ARG A 23 2.59 -26.36 -21.89
N ALA A 24 1.85 -26.06 -22.94
CA ALA A 24 2.33 -26.24 -24.30
C ALA A 24 3.45 -25.24 -24.64
N LYS A 25 3.32 -23.96 -24.23
CA LYS A 25 4.40 -22.95 -24.32
C LYS A 25 5.64 -23.34 -23.51
N ALA A 26 5.45 -23.84 -22.29
CA ALA A 26 6.54 -24.34 -21.43
C ALA A 26 7.29 -25.54 -22.05
N ARG A 27 6.62 -26.32 -22.93
CA ARG A 27 7.24 -27.41 -23.69
C ARG A 27 7.89 -26.96 -25.00
N GLY A 28 7.83 -25.66 -25.33
CA GLY A 28 8.31 -25.14 -26.61
C GLY A 28 7.51 -25.63 -27.81
N VAL A 29 6.24 -26.04 -27.62
CA VAL A 29 5.38 -26.44 -28.74
C VAL A 29 5.04 -25.19 -29.55
N PRO A 30 5.23 -25.21 -30.89
CA PRO A 30 5.03 -24.04 -31.74
C PRO A 30 3.59 -23.50 -31.72
N ALA A 31 3.44 -22.30 -32.28
CA ALA A 31 2.25 -21.45 -32.21
C ALA A 31 0.93 -22.22 -32.37
N HIS A 32 0.17 -22.24 -31.29
CA HIS A 32 -1.21 -22.70 -31.25
C HIS A 32 -2.06 -21.56 -30.70
N ASP A 33 -3.20 -21.31 -31.35
CA ASP A 33 -4.05 -20.20 -31.00
C ASP A 33 -4.80 -20.48 -29.70
N CYS A 34 -4.33 -19.82 -28.64
CA CYS A 34 -4.95 -19.81 -27.33
C CYS A 34 -6.00 -18.70 -27.23
N VAL A 35 -6.77 -18.52 -28.30
CA VAL A 35 -7.78 -17.47 -28.42
C VAL A 35 -9.12 -18.00 -27.91
N TRP A 36 -9.78 -17.23 -27.05
CA TRP A 36 -11.17 -17.49 -26.68
C TRP A 36 -12.09 -16.76 -27.64
N SER A 37 -13.08 -17.47 -28.19
CA SER A 37 -14.23 -16.78 -28.77
C SER A 37 -15.10 -16.17 -27.66
N ALA A 38 -15.82 -15.10 -27.98
CA ALA A 38 -16.72 -14.45 -27.03
C ALA A 38 -17.80 -15.43 -26.51
N SER A 39 -18.28 -16.32 -27.39
CA SER A 39 -19.32 -17.31 -27.12
C SER A 39 -18.85 -18.61 -26.46
N SER A 40 -17.54 -18.86 -26.37
CA SER A 40 -17.00 -20.12 -25.83
C SER A 40 -16.40 -19.96 -24.44
N SER A 41 -16.59 -20.97 -23.60
CA SER A 41 -15.88 -21.13 -22.33
C SER A 41 -14.47 -21.75 -22.51
N LYS A 42 -14.14 -22.20 -23.72
CA LYS A 42 -12.86 -22.83 -24.08
C LYS A 42 -12.10 -22.00 -25.11
N CYS A 43 -10.77 -22.02 -25.04
CA CYS A 43 -9.95 -21.52 -26.15
C CYS A 43 -10.05 -22.46 -27.35
N GLU A 44 -9.69 -21.96 -28.52
CA GLU A 44 -9.68 -22.71 -29.78
C GLU A 44 -8.83 -23.98 -29.68
N TYR A 45 -7.62 -23.89 -29.14
CA TYR A 45 -6.75 -25.04 -28.90
C TYR A 45 -7.43 -26.16 -28.07
N CYS A 46 -8.10 -25.80 -26.98
CA CYS A 46 -8.80 -26.78 -26.15
C CYS A 46 -10.07 -27.32 -26.81
N THR A 47 -10.72 -26.51 -27.66
CA THR A 47 -11.94 -26.86 -28.40
C THR A 47 -11.62 -27.93 -29.45
N VAL A 48 -10.59 -27.72 -30.27
CA VAL A 48 -10.12 -28.67 -31.29
C VAL A 48 -9.76 -30.02 -30.67
N GLN A 49 -9.16 -30.00 -29.47
CA GLN A 49 -8.75 -31.23 -28.79
C GLN A 49 -9.84 -31.87 -27.91
N HIS A 50 -11.08 -31.35 -27.95
CA HIS A 50 -12.17 -31.79 -27.09
C HIS A 50 -11.81 -31.88 -25.60
N SER A 51 -10.91 -31.01 -25.14
CA SER A 51 -10.32 -31.10 -23.81
C SER A 51 -10.93 -30.12 -22.81
N THR A 52 -10.62 -30.31 -21.53
CA THR A 52 -10.97 -29.36 -20.47
C THR A 52 -10.12 -28.09 -20.61
N CYS A 53 -10.79 -26.94 -20.53
CA CYS A 53 -10.13 -25.63 -20.61
C CYS A 53 -10.26 -24.93 -19.26
N VAL A 54 -9.12 -24.70 -18.61
CA VAL A 54 -9.06 -24.02 -17.30
C VAL A 54 -8.27 -22.73 -17.49
N PRO A 55 -8.91 -21.55 -17.34
CA PRO A 55 -8.22 -20.25 -17.37
C PRO A 55 -7.07 -20.20 -16.35
N LEU A 56 -6.09 -19.34 -16.59
CA LEU A 56 -5.03 -19.14 -15.59
C LEU A 56 -5.61 -18.65 -14.25
N PRO A 57 -5.20 -19.25 -13.13
CA PRO A 57 -5.54 -18.73 -11.81
C PRO A 57 -4.99 -17.32 -11.58
N TRP A 58 -5.70 -16.52 -10.80
CA TRP A 58 -5.35 -15.13 -10.49
C TRP A 58 -3.97 -14.96 -9.82
N PHE A 59 -3.51 -15.98 -9.08
CA PHE A 59 -2.23 -15.93 -8.37
C PHE A 59 -1.01 -16.02 -9.30
N LEU A 60 -1.20 -16.31 -10.58
CA LEU A 60 -0.14 -16.32 -11.59
C LEU A 60 0.06 -14.96 -12.28
N ASP A 61 -0.44 -13.88 -11.68
CA ASP A 61 -0.46 -12.55 -12.29
C ASP A 61 0.96 -12.03 -12.61
N GLU A 62 1.92 -12.24 -11.72
CA GLU A 62 3.30 -11.81 -11.89
C GLU A 62 4.00 -12.59 -13.02
N GLU A 63 3.88 -13.90 -13.00
CA GLU A 63 4.48 -14.81 -13.96
C GLU A 63 3.82 -14.67 -15.34
N TYR A 64 2.51 -14.38 -15.36
CA TYR A 64 1.81 -14.03 -16.57
C TYR A 64 2.31 -12.72 -17.18
N ARG A 65 2.55 -11.66 -16.37
CA ARG A 65 3.17 -10.43 -16.87
C ARG A 65 4.57 -10.67 -17.42
N ALA A 66 5.38 -11.51 -16.77
CA ALA A 66 6.71 -11.88 -17.26
C ALA A 66 6.64 -12.60 -18.61
N LEU A 67 5.67 -13.52 -18.78
CA LEU A 67 5.42 -14.18 -20.06
C LEU A 67 5.02 -13.18 -21.15
N VAL A 68 4.10 -12.25 -20.87
CA VAL A 68 3.71 -11.20 -21.82
C VAL A 68 4.89 -10.29 -22.18
N ALA A 69 5.74 -9.95 -21.22
CA ALA A 69 6.94 -9.15 -21.45
C ALA A 69 7.92 -9.88 -22.40
N ALA A 70 8.12 -11.19 -22.21
CA ALA A 70 8.93 -12.00 -23.10
C ALA A 70 8.34 -12.08 -24.52
N GLU A 71 7.01 -12.22 -24.65
CA GLU A 71 6.32 -12.27 -25.95
C GLU A 71 6.30 -10.93 -26.70
N THR A 72 6.39 -9.81 -25.98
CA THR A 72 6.36 -8.46 -26.55
C THR A 72 7.75 -7.84 -26.77
N THR A 73 8.81 -8.50 -26.30
CA THR A 73 10.20 -8.10 -26.53
C THR A 73 10.60 -8.34 -27.98
N ILE A 74 11.30 -7.37 -28.61
CA ILE A 74 11.73 -7.44 -30.01
C ILE A 74 13.28 -7.44 -30.07
N PRO A 75 13.91 -8.44 -30.71
CA PRO A 75 13.28 -9.61 -31.34
C PRO A 75 12.71 -10.58 -30.30
N VAL A 76 11.62 -11.28 -30.65
CA VAL A 76 11.03 -12.31 -29.78
C VAL A 76 11.99 -13.49 -29.71
N VAL A 77 12.49 -13.79 -28.52
CA VAL A 77 13.37 -14.93 -28.27
C VAL A 77 12.53 -16.09 -27.75
N ALA A 78 12.38 -17.14 -28.54
CA ALA A 78 11.56 -18.31 -28.18
C ALA A 78 11.99 -18.95 -26.85
N ALA A 79 13.30 -18.97 -26.56
CA ALA A 79 13.83 -19.48 -25.31
C ALA A 79 13.32 -18.70 -24.09
N ASP A 80 13.20 -17.37 -24.18
CA ASP A 80 12.74 -16.52 -23.08
C ASP A 80 11.24 -16.74 -22.81
N VAL A 81 10.44 -16.87 -23.86
CA VAL A 81 9.01 -17.22 -23.75
C VAL A 81 8.85 -18.60 -23.11
N THR A 82 9.64 -19.59 -23.51
CA THR A 82 9.60 -20.94 -22.91
C THR A 82 10.07 -20.92 -21.46
N ALA A 83 11.08 -20.14 -21.11
CA ALA A 83 11.55 -19.98 -19.74
C ALA A 83 10.46 -19.36 -18.84
N ALA A 84 9.88 -18.23 -19.27
CA ALA A 84 8.80 -17.57 -18.54
C ALA A 84 7.57 -18.48 -18.38
N ALA A 85 7.20 -19.21 -19.45
CA ALA A 85 6.10 -20.17 -19.39
C ALA A 85 6.40 -21.35 -18.46
N SER A 86 7.66 -21.78 -18.39
CA SER A 86 8.10 -22.86 -17.49
C SER A 86 8.01 -22.45 -16.04
N GLU A 87 8.42 -21.21 -15.71
CA GLU A 87 8.30 -20.65 -14.37
C GLU A 87 6.82 -20.55 -13.94
N ALA A 88 5.99 -19.94 -14.78
CA ALA A 88 4.55 -19.86 -14.53
C ALA A 88 3.91 -21.25 -14.35
N ASN A 89 4.32 -22.24 -15.14
CA ASN A 89 3.84 -23.62 -15.00
C ASN A 89 4.35 -24.28 -13.70
N TRP A 90 5.59 -24.01 -13.29
CA TRP A 90 6.13 -24.48 -12.02
C TRP A 90 5.34 -23.92 -10.84
N VAL A 91 5.10 -22.61 -10.80
CA VAL A 91 4.28 -21.97 -9.74
C VAL A 91 2.88 -22.57 -9.72
N ALA A 92 2.27 -22.79 -10.88
CA ALA A 92 0.95 -23.44 -10.96
C ALA A 92 0.96 -24.87 -10.37
N LEU A 93 2.02 -25.64 -10.61
CA LEU A 93 2.17 -27.00 -10.07
C LEU A 93 2.44 -27.00 -8.57
N VAL A 94 3.28 -26.09 -8.07
CA VAL A 94 3.55 -25.93 -6.64
C VAL A 94 2.28 -25.50 -5.91
N ALA A 95 1.56 -24.52 -6.45
CA ALA A 95 0.29 -24.09 -5.91
C ALA A 95 -0.70 -25.25 -5.84
N ALA A 96 -0.84 -26.03 -6.92
CA ALA A 96 -1.73 -27.20 -6.94
C ALA A 96 -1.33 -28.28 -5.92
N GLN A 97 -0.04 -28.46 -5.64
CA GLN A 97 0.44 -29.40 -4.62
C GLN A 97 0.26 -28.89 -3.19
N SER A 98 0.33 -27.57 -3.01
CA SER A 98 0.19 -26.92 -1.71
C SER A 98 -1.26 -26.84 -1.21
N VAL A 99 -2.25 -27.01 -2.11
CA VAL A 99 -3.66 -27.01 -1.73
C VAL A 99 -3.98 -28.29 -0.95
N PRO A 100 -4.47 -28.18 0.30
CA PRO A 100 -4.90 -29.34 1.06
C PRO A 100 -5.96 -30.15 0.31
N LYS A 101 -5.94 -31.47 0.50
CA LYS A 101 -7.03 -32.32 0.01
C LYS A 101 -8.25 -32.08 0.88
N PHE A 102 -9.31 -31.55 0.29
CA PHE A 102 -10.58 -31.35 0.99
C PHE A 102 -11.44 -32.61 0.90
N SER A 103 -11.99 -33.02 2.04
CA SER A 103 -12.95 -34.11 2.17
C SER A 103 -14.37 -33.71 1.76
N SER A 104 -14.67 -32.40 1.74
CA SER A 104 -15.99 -31.87 1.39
C SER A 104 -15.92 -30.51 0.64
N VAL A 105 -17.06 -30.08 0.10
CA VAL A 105 -17.23 -28.74 -0.47
C VAL A 105 -17.09 -27.68 0.62
N THR A 106 -17.78 -27.85 1.75
CA THR A 106 -17.77 -26.92 2.87
C THR A 106 -16.36 -26.67 3.41
N GLU A 107 -15.55 -27.72 3.53
CA GLU A 107 -14.15 -27.59 3.97
C GLU A 107 -13.30 -26.76 2.99
N ARG A 108 -13.52 -26.94 1.67
CA ARG A 108 -12.86 -26.10 0.66
C ARG A 108 -13.31 -24.65 0.78
N ASP A 109 -14.61 -24.41 0.92
CA ASP A 109 -15.15 -23.06 1.01
C ASP A 109 -14.62 -22.33 2.25
N SER A 110 -14.56 -23.01 3.40
CA SER A 110 -13.92 -22.48 4.61
C SER A 110 -12.43 -22.18 4.43
N TYR A 111 -11.70 -23.03 3.70
CA TYR A 111 -10.29 -22.76 3.38
C TYR A 111 -10.13 -21.53 2.48
N GLU A 112 -10.98 -21.37 1.47
CA GLU A 112 -10.97 -20.22 0.57
C GLU A 112 -11.34 -18.93 1.32
N GLU A 113 -12.33 -18.97 2.22
CA GLU A 113 -12.68 -17.85 3.10
C GLU A 113 -11.52 -17.45 4.02
N LEU A 114 -10.85 -18.43 4.64
CA LEU A 114 -9.68 -18.20 5.48
C LEU A 114 -8.54 -17.55 4.67
N ARG A 115 -8.30 -18.03 3.44
CA ARG A 115 -7.29 -17.46 2.55
C ARG A 115 -7.61 -16.02 2.16
N ALA A 116 -8.87 -15.73 1.83
CA ALA A 116 -9.32 -14.37 1.51
C ALA A 116 -9.16 -13.42 2.70
N THR A 117 -9.56 -13.88 3.89
CA THR A 117 -9.42 -13.12 5.14
C THR A 117 -7.95 -12.81 5.43
N ARG A 118 -7.08 -13.81 5.28
CA ARG A 118 -5.63 -13.61 5.44
C ARG A 118 -5.07 -12.57 4.47
N ALA A 119 -5.42 -12.65 3.19
CA ALA A 119 -4.96 -11.69 2.19
C ALA A 119 -5.42 -10.25 2.51
N ALA A 120 -6.65 -10.08 3.00
CA ALA A 120 -7.16 -8.79 3.43
C ALA A 120 -6.39 -8.22 4.63
N ILE A 121 -6.03 -9.07 5.60
CA ILE A 121 -5.21 -8.68 6.76
C ILE A 121 -3.82 -8.24 6.30
N GLU A 122 -3.16 -9.03 5.45
CA GLU A 122 -1.82 -8.73 4.94
C GLU A 122 -1.80 -7.40 4.15
N ALA A 123 -2.81 -7.17 3.31
CA ALA A 123 -2.98 -5.90 2.61
C ALA A 123 -3.19 -4.72 3.56
N GLY A 124 -4.04 -4.87 4.59
CA GLY A 124 -4.25 -3.85 5.61
C GLY A 124 -2.99 -3.53 6.40
N MET A 125 -2.20 -4.54 6.77
CA MET A 125 -0.90 -4.35 7.43
C MET A 125 0.07 -3.57 6.54
N GLY A 126 0.14 -3.89 5.24
CA GLY A 126 0.96 -3.15 4.28
C GLY A 126 0.59 -1.66 4.19
N GLN A 127 -0.71 -1.35 4.24
CA GLN A 127 -1.20 0.03 4.27
C GLN A 127 -0.82 0.76 5.56
N ILE A 128 -0.94 0.10 6.72
CA ILE A 128 -0.53 0.65 8.02
C ILE A 128 0.97 0.96 8.01
N TRP A 129 1.80 0.01 7.56
CA TRP A 129 3.24 0.21 7.44
C TRP A 129 3.61 1.39 6.54
N SER A 130 2.97 1.49 5.39
CA SER A 130 3.18 2.59 4.45
C SER A 130 2.79 3.94 5.08
N SER A 131 1.67 3.97 5.80
CA SER A 131 1.19 5.16 6.50
C SER A 131 2.14 5.58 7.64
N LEU A 132 2.63 4.62 8.42
CA LEU A 132 3.62 4.86 9.48
C LEU A 132 4.93 5.37 8.90
N HIS A 133 5.41 4.79 7.80
CA HIS A 133 6.63 5.28 7.14
C HIS A 133 6.44 6.72 6.66
N ARG A 134 5.29 7.04 6.05
CA ARG A 134 4.96 8.40 5.60
C ARG A 134 4.91 9.38 6.78
N LEU A 135 4.20 9.04 7.86
CA LEU A 135 4.14 9.85 9.08
C LEU A 135 5.52 10.09 9.67
N ARG A 136 6.40 9.09 9.66
CA ARG A 136 7.79 9.22 10.13
C ARG A 136 8.57 10.22 9.29
N THR A 137 8.42 10.18 7.96
CA THR A 137 9.09 11.14 7.07
C THR A 137 8.54 12.55 7.23
N GLU A 138 7.21 12.69 7.38
CA GLU A 138 6.55 13.97 7.62
C GLU A 138 7.01 14.56 8.96
N GLN A 139 7.00 13.78 10.05
CA GLN A 139 7.43 14.23 11.37
C GLN A 139 8.92 14.59 11.42
N GLY A 140 9.77 13.89 10.68
CA GLY A 140 11.19 14.24 10.53
C GLY A 140 11.42 15.58 9.83
N SER A 141 10.47 16.05 9.02
CA SER A 141 10.56 17.34 8.32
C SER A 141 10.05 18.53 9.15
N VAL A 142 9.21 18.28 10.16
CA VAL A 142 8.60 19.33 11.00
C VAL A 142 9.64 20.21 11.72
N PRO A 143 10.72 19.68 12.33
CA PRO A 143 11.74 20.52 12.95
C PRO A 143 12.48 21.43 11.98
N ALA A 144 12.72 20.96 10.75
CA ALA A 144 13.38 21.75 9.71
C ALA A 144 12.49 22.92 9.27
N LEU A 145 11.20 22.64 9.00
CA LEU A 145 10.20 23.67 8.66
C LEU A 145 10.00 24.68 9.79
N LEU A 146 9.99 24.22 11.06
CA LEU A 146 9.94 25.11 12.22
C LEU A 146 11.20 25.98 12.32
N GLY A 147 12.37 25.42 12.05
CA GLY A 147 13.63 26.16 11.99
C GLY A 147 13.61 27.25 10.92
N GLU A 148 13.06 26.96 9.73
CA GLU A 148 12.89 27.93 8.65
C GLU A 148 11.92 29.06 9.03
N VAL A 149 10.79 28.74 9.66
CA VAL A 149 9.81 29.73 10.14
C VAL A 149 10.42 30.63 11.22
N VAL A 150 11.11 30.06 12.21
CA VAL A 150 11.79 30.84 13.26
C VAL A 150 12.87 31.74 12.66
N ALA A 151 13.65 31.23 11.70
CA ALA A 151 14.66 32.03 11.01
C ALA A 151 14.03 33.18 10.19
N ALA A 152 12.88 32.95 9.54
CA ALA A 152 12.15 33.99 8.81
C ALA A 152 11.60 35.06 9.76
N LEU A 153 11.02 34.67 10.90
CA LEU A 153 10.53 35.60 11.93
C LEU A 153 11.66 36.44 12.54
N GLY A 154 12.83 35.85 12.78
CA GLY A 154 14.02 36.55 13.28
C GLY A 154 14.61 37.58 12.30
N ARG A 155 14.21 37.53 11.02
CA ARG A 155 14.60 38.50 9.98
C ARG A 155 13.58 39.61 9.76
N LEU A 156 12.44 39.58 10.46
CA LEU A 156 11.46 40.67 10.39
C LEU A 156 11.99 41.89 11.14
N PRO A 157 11.95 43.10 10.55
CA PRO A 157 12.35 44.32 11.25
C PRO A 157 11.41 44.56 12.44
N ALA A 158 11.99 44.84 13.61
CA ALA A 158 11.23 45.22 14.79
C ALA A 158 10.54 46.56 14.55
N ILE A 159 9.27 46.53 14.14
CA ILE A 159 8.43 47.73 14.12
C ILE A 159 8.10 48.04 15.58
N ALA A 160 8.80 48.99 16.17
CA ALA A 160 8.44 49.56 17.45
C ALA A 160 7.07 50.24 17.30
N VAL A 161 6.02 49.62 17.83
CA VAL A 161 4.74 50.30 18.03
C VAL A 161 4.96 51.30 19.17
N ALA A 162 5.37 52.51 18.80
CA ALA A 162 5.40 53.63 19.74
C ALA A 162 3.95 54.00 20.07
N ALA A 163 3.47 53.56 21.23
CA ALA A 163 2.29 54.15 21.85
C ALA A 163 2.61 55.61 22.16
N THR A 164 2.09 56.53 21.35
CA THR A 164 2.20 57.97 21.62
C THR A 164 1.28 58.32 22.78
N VAL A 165 1.82 58.33 24.00
CA VAL A 165 1.27 59.10 25.11
C VAL A 165 1.78 60.54 24.94
N PRO A 166 0.91 61.58 24.88
CA PRO A 166 1.38 62.95 24.82
C PRO A 166 1.93 63.34 26.19
N ASP A 167 3.23 63.61 26.23
CA ASP A 167 3.95 64.21 27.35
C ASP A 167 3.82 65.75 27.24
N ARG A 168 3.49 66.44 28.34
CA ARG A 168 4.41 67.38 29.03
C ARG A 168 3.75 68.40 29.95
N THR A 169 4.00 68.16 31.25
CA THR A 169 4.63 69.09 32.22
C THR A 169 4.08 70.49 32.43
N GLY A 170 3.62 70.74 33.66
CA GLY A 170 3.70 72.04 34.31
C GLY A 170 3.37 71.96 35.81
N GLY A 171 4.34 72.18 36.68
CA GLY A 171 4.05 72.52 38.09
C GLY A 171 4.98 71.90 39.15
N ARG A 172 6.07 72.61 39.45
CA ARG A 172 6.97 72.37 40.59
C ARG A 172 6.43 73.07 41.85
N ARG A 173 6.36 72.38 43.00
CA ARG A 173 6.52 72.85 44.43
C ARG A 173 6.16 71.66 45.36
N LYS A 174 7.10 71.05 46.10
CA LYS A 174 7.78 71.39 47.38
C LYS A 174 7.01 70.93 48.65
N ARG A 175 7.64 69.96 49.34
CA ARG A 175 7.61 69.57 50.78
C ARG A 175 6.37 68.85 51.36
N GLY A 176 6.65 67.77 52.07
CA GLY A 176 5.79 67.09 53.05
C GLY A 176 6.45 65.79 53.52
N GLU A 177 7.01 65.81 54.73
CA GLU A 177 7.48 64.65 55.51
C GLU A 177 6.32 63.73 55.93
N GLU A 178 6.64 62.45 56.17
CA GLU A 178 6.15 61.52 57.23
C GLU A 178 6.31 60.08 56.71
N GLU A 179 7.37 59.36 57.09
CA GLU A 179 7.46 58.46 58.26
C GLU A 179 6.32 57.42 58.34
N GLY A 180 6.69 56.15 58.25
CA GLY A 180 5.76 55.02 58.26
C GLY A 180 6.52 53.69 58.23
N THR A 181 7.22 53.45 59.32
CA THR A 181 8.12 52.33 59.63
C THR A 181 7.34 51.02 59.91
N ILE A 182 8.05 49.88 59.77
CA ILE A 182 7.77 48.54 60.37
C ILE A 182 6.70 47.69 59.64
N GLY A 183 6.91 46.41 59.32
CA GLY A 183 7.99 45.50 59.67
C GLY A 183 7.83 44.14 58.99
N ALA A 184 8.95 43.43 58.99
CA ALA A 184 9.11 42.04 58.57
C ALA A 184 8.31 41.06 59.44
N GLY A 185 8.03 39.87 58.91
CA GLY A 185 7.55 38.75 59.73
C GLY A 185 7.14 37.54 58.92
N TYR A 186 8.10 36.65 58.69
CA TYR A 186 7.94 35.29 58.20
C TYR A 186 7.06 34.44 59.12
N GLY A 187 6.44 33.39 58.58
CA GLY A 187 5.79 32.34 59.36
C GLY A 187 5.32 31.18 58.48
N GLU A 188 6.24 30.27 58.18
CA GLU A 188 5.93 28.87 57.86
C GLU A 188 5.19 28.20 59.02
N GLY A 189 4.32 27.24 58.70
CA GLY A 189 3.64 26.39 59.66
C GLY A 189 3.10 25.15 58.98
N GLU A 190 3.85 24.06 59.10
CA GLU A 190 3.50 22.69 58.70
C GLU A 190 2.41 22.06 59.60
N ASN A 191 1.83 20.97 59.08
CA ASN A 191 1.39 19.72 59.75
C ASN A 191 -0.08 19.50 60.18
N GLY A 192 -0.51 18.25 59.89
CA GLY A 192 -1.66 17.51 60.44
C GLY A 192 -2.87 17.50 59.50
N GLU A 193 -3.44 16.40 59.03
CA GLU A 193 -3.38 14.95 59.34
C GLU A 193 -3.82 14.18 58.09
#